data_AF-A0A6P4YXN7-F1
#
_entry.id   AF-A0A6P4YXN7-F1
#
_cell.length_a   1.000
_cell.length_b   1.000
_cell.length_c   1.000
_cell.angle_alpha   90.00
_cell.angle_beta   90.00
_cell.angle_gamma   90.00
#
_symmetry.space_group_name_H-M   'P 1'
#
loop_
_entity.id
_entity.type
_entity.pdbx_description
1 polymer ?
#
loop_
_entity_poly.entity_id
_entity_poly.type
_entity_poly.pdbx_seq_one_letter_code
_entity_poly.pdbx_strand_id
1 'polypeptide(L)'
;MRTRQGPGDTLLQTEALQKITILPKRNIMSFGFSLMITLSLVSMVASLPASTSKDRVNNEKITHLMEDIFFNPDTCQERSTDTTYRYRWDLQGIAASPLTFEARASNDVRIGLSAEDRDLDYMYEIVIGGDGNTRSFIRRDVGARLVEVPTPGILSGTEFRGFWIAWSGDGTVSVGKEGGRTPFMQWTDPHPLPVNYVGYTTAYGSTGDFKFSC
;
A
#
# COMPACT_ATOMS: atom_id res chain seq x y z
N MET A 1 40.83 66.46 -11.44
CA MET A 1 39.80 65.67 -10.73
C MET A 1 39.80 64.29 -11.36
N ARG A 2 40.48 63.27 -10.79
CA ARG A 2 39.89 62.13 -10.02
C ARG A 2 38.46 61.79 -10.52
N THR A 3 38.12 60.61 -11.04
CA THR A 3 38.63 59.24 -10.82
C THR A 3 38.20 58.31 -11.98
N ARG A 4 38.98 57.23 -12.16
CA ARG A 4 38.78 56.10 -13.08
C ARG A 4 37.83 55.03 -12.49
N GLN A 5 37.56 54.01 -13.34
CA GLN A 5 37.02 52.65 -13.12
C GLN A 5 35.55 52.52 -13.53
N GLY A 6 35.11 51.59 -14.37
CA GLY A 6 35.71 50.41 -15.01
C GLY A 6 34.55 49.51 -15.51
N PRO A 7 34.77 48.58 -16.46
CA PRO A 7 33.71 47.92 -17.25
C PRO A 7 33.39 46.47 -16.81
N GLY A 8 32.37 45.87 -17.43
CA GLY A 8 32.03 44.44 -17.37
C GLY A 8 30.97 44.12 -16.29
N ASP A 9 30.09 43.14 -16.41
CA ASP A 9 29.84 42.12 -17.43
C ASP A 9 28.42 41.56 -17.18
N THR A 10 27.77 41.13 -18.27
CA THR A 10 26.99 39.89 -18.43
C THR A 10 25.81 39.52 -17.50
N LEU A 11 24.74 39.12 -18.20
CA LEU A 11 23.56 38.33 -17.80
C LEU A 11 23.63 37.63 -16.43
N LEU A 12 22.49 37.62 -15.72
CA LEU A 12 21.83 36.38 -15.28
C LEU A 12 20.40 36.69 -14.75
N GLN A 13 19.43 36.00 -15.35
CA GLN A 13 18.03 35.92 -14.99
C GLN A 13 17.85 34.61 -14.22
N THR A 14 17.65 34.59 -12.90
CA THR A 14 17.09 33.42 -12.17
C THR A 14 16.90 33.67 -10.66
N GLU A 15 15.71 33.31 -10.18
CA GLU A 15 15.41 32.60 -8.92
C GLU A 15 15.94 33.13 -7.58
N ALA A 16 14.99 33.64 -6.77
CA ALA A 16 15.15 33.79 -5.33
C ALA A 16 14.90 32.43 -4.64
N LEU A 17 15.98 31.70 -4.34
CA LEU A 17 15.98 30.56 -3.42
C LEU A 17 16.41 30.99 -2.00
N GLN A 18 15.48 30.75 -1.06
CA GLN A 18 15.69 29.97 0.17
C GLN A 18 16.78 30.42 1.16
N LYS A 19 16.33 30.93 2.32
CA LYS A 19 17.03 30.77 3.61
C LYS A 19 16.01 30.79 4.76
N ILE A 20 15.51 29.61 5.14
CA ILE A 20 14.95 29.40 6.48
C ILE A 20 15.82 28.35 7.17
N THR A 21 16.61 28.86 8.11
CA THR A 21 17.40 28.10 9.08
C THR A 21 16.46 27.32 10.00
N ILE A 22 16.58 25.99 10.01
CA ILE A 22 15.92 25.13 11.00
C ILE A 22 16.92 24.85 12.12
N LEU A 23 16.59 25.26 13.35
CA LEU A 23 17.16 24.67 14.56
C LEU A 23 16.11 23.80 15.27
N PRO A 24 16.52 22.72 15.95
CA PRO A 24 15.65 21.59 16.26
C PRO A 24 15.03 21.70 17.65
N LYS A 25 13.80 21.18 17.82
CA LYS A 25 13.44 20.31 18.95
C LYS A 25 12.01 19.74 18.89
N ARG A 26 11.98 18.42 19.10
CA ARG A 26 11.00 17.61 19.87
C ARG A 26 9.67 17.21 19.23
N ASN A 27 9.59 15.89 18.99
CA ASN A 27 8.42 15.00 19.01
C ASN A 27 7.11 15.61 19.53
N ILE A 28 6.12 15.78 18.64
CA ILE A 28 4.69 15.66 18.96
C ILE A 28 3.95 15.15 17.70
N MET A 29 3.32 13.98 17.84
CA MET A 29 2.17 13.41 17.11
C MET A 29 2.08 13.51 15.58
N SER A 30 2.23 12.34 14.95
CA SER A 30 1.72 12.03 13.61
C SER A 30 0.19 11.94 13.60
N PHE A 31 -0.48 13.09 13.48
CA PHE A 31 -1.89 13.21 13.09
C PHE A 31 -2.04 14.53 12.33
N GLY A 32 -1.59 14.58 11.07
CA GLY A 32 -1.57 15.85 10.34
C GLY A 32 -1.51 15.78 8.82
N PHE A 33 -1.42 14.59 8.22
CA PHE A 33 -1.38 14.48 6.75
C PHE A 33 -2.77 14.21 6.14
N SER A 34 -3.66 13.51 6.86
CA SER A 34 -5.05 13.26 6.42
C SER A 34 -5.91 14.54 6.44
N LEU A 35 -5.73 15.41 7.44
CA LEU A 35 -6.51 16.65 7.59
C LEU A 35 -6.20 17.72 6.52
N MET A 36 -5.02 17.66 5.89
CA MET A 36 -4.60 18.65 4.90
C MET A 36 -5.20 18.39 3.50
N ILE A 37 -5.47 17.13 3.17
CA ILE A 37 -6.11 16.76 1.90
C ILE A 37 -7.62 17.06 1.96
N THR A 38 -8.26 16.81 3.11
CA THR A 38 -9.69 17.12 3.31
C THR A 38 -9.95 18.63 3.27
N LEU A 39 -9.09 19.45 3.87
CA LEU A 39 -9.22 20.92 3.80
C LEU A 39 -9.14 21.47 2.36
N SER A 40 -8.27 20.89 1.53
CA SER A 40 -8.06 21.37 0.16
C SER A 40 -9.24 21.05 -0.76
N LEU A 41 -9.91 19.91 -0.58
CA LEU A 41 -11.11 19.54 -1.34
C LEU A 41 -12.37 20.28 -0.85
N VAL A 42 -12.53 20.45 0.47
CA VAL A 42 -13.63 21.25 1.04
C VAL A 42 -13.57 22.71 0.54
N SER A 43 -12.36 23.27 0.40
CA SER A 43 -12.18 24.63 -0.13
C SER A 43 -12.54 24.75 -1.62
N MET A 44 -12.32 23.71 -2.42
CA MET A 44 -12.74 23.69 -3.84
C MET A 44 -14.27 23.69 -4.00
N VAL A 45 -15.00 22.99 -3.11
CA VAL A 45 -16.47 22.95 -3.14
C VAL A 45 -17.09 24.29 -2.73
N ALA A 46 -16.44 25.01 -1.80
CA ALA A 46 -16.89 26.34 -1.35
C ALA A 46 -16.72 27.46 -2.40
N SER A 47 -16.09 27.18 -3.54
CA SER A 47 -15.79 28.16 -4.59
C SER A 47 -16.80 28.18 -5.75
N LEU A 48 -17.83 27.34 -5.71
CA LEU A 48 -18.87 27.28 -6.74
C LEU A 48 -19.85 28.45 -6.58
N PRO A 49 -20.14 29.24 -7.64
CA PRO A 49 -21.09 30.34 -7.55
C PRO A 49 -22.49 29.81 -7.22
N ALA A 50 -23.13 30.43 -6.22
CA ALA A 50 -24.48 30.11 -5.78
C ALA A 50 -25.48 30.27 -6.93
N SER A 51 -25.92 29.15 -7.51
CA SER A 51 -27.06 29.11 -8.43
C SER A 51 -28.37 29.19 -7.65
N THR A 52 -29.20 30.16 -8.01
CA THR A 52 -30.47 30.50 -7.37
C THR A 52 -31.54 29.41 -7.58
N SER A 53 -32.12 28.96 -6.46
CA SER A 53 -33.50 28.47 -6.30
C SER A 53 -34.01 27.35 -7.24
N LYS A 54 -33.65 26.08 -6.96
CA LYS A 54 -34.57 24.92 -6.85
C LYS A 54 -33.91 23.58 -6.48
N ASP A 55 -32.60 23.56 -6.20
CA ASP A 55 -31.84 22.31 -6.01
C ASP A 55 -31.24 22.12 -4.60
N ARG A 56 -31.96 22.50 -3.52
CA ARG A 56 -31.49 22.27 -2.12
C ARG A 56 -31.52 20.80 -1.66
N VAL A 57 -31.91 19.86 -2.52
CA VAL A 57 -31.95 18.41 -2.18
C VAL A 57 -30.75 17.63 -2.72
N ASN A 58 -29.88 18.25 -3.53
CA ASN A 58 -28.84 17.50 -4.25
C ASN A 58 -27.41 17.72 -3.75
N ASN A 59 -27.14 18.72 -2.91
CA ASN A 59 -25.79 19.00 -2.42
C ASN A 59 -25.44 18.23 -1.13
N GLU A 60 -26.36 18.11 -0.17
CA GLU A 60 -26.13 17.33 1.06
C GLU A 60 -26.02 15.82 0.80
N LYS A 61 -26.77 15.33 -0.19
CA LYS A 61 -26.75 13.91 -0.60
C LYS A 61 -25.48 13.56 -1.36
N ILE A 62 -24.94 14.49 -2.14
CA ILE A 62 -23.68 14.30 -2.88
C ILE A 62 -22.47 14.34 -1.93
N THR A 63 -22.47 15.19 -0.89
CA THR A 63 -21.45 15.17 0.19
C THR A 63 -21.43 13.85 0.97
N HIS A 64 -22.59 13.28 1.27
CA HIS A 64 -22.63 11.98 1.94
C HIS A 64 -22.19 10.83 1.02
N LEU A 65 -22.58 10.86 -0.26
CA LEU A 65 -22.15 9.86 -1.25
C LEU A 65 -20.65 9.92 -1.55
N MET A 66 -20.00 11.07 -1.44
CA MET A 66 -18.54 11.17 -1.58
C MET A 66 -17.81 10.68 -0.31
N GLU A 67 -18.33 10.93 0.89
CA GLU A 67 -17.73 10.38 2.12
C GLU A 67 -17.85 8.86 2.19
N ASP A 68 -18.99 8.29 1.79
CA ASP A 68 -19.22 6.84 1.75
C ASP A 68 -18.39 6.12 0.67
N ILE A 69 -18.00 6.82 -0.41
CA ILE A 69 -17.14 6.28 -1.48
C ILE A 69 -15.64 6.44 -1.15
N PHE A 70 -15.24 7.47 -0.40
CA PHE A 70 -13.83 7.77 -0.15
C PHE A 70 -13.27 7.29 1.19
N PHE A 71 -14.09 7.00 2.20
CA PHE A 71 -13.65 6.37 3.44
C PHE A 71 -14.77 5.52 4.03
N ASN A 72 -14.96 4.31 3.50
CA ASN A 72 -15.56 3.25 4.32
C ASN A 72 -14.45 2.30 4.79
N PRO A 73 -13.69 2.67 5.84
CA PRO A 73 -12.62 1.84 6.39
C PRO A 73 -13.13 0.50 6.97
N ASP A 74 -14.46 0.32 7.04
CA ASP A 74 -15.11 -0.83 7.66
C ASP A 74 -15.66 -1.85 6.66
N THR A 75 -15.40 -1.69 5.36
CA THR A 75 -15.79 -2.71 4.36
C THR A 75 -14.71 -3.75 4.16
N CYS A 76 -14.85 -4.86 4.88
CA CYS A 76 -13.95 -6.00 4.76
C CYS A 76 -14.07 -6.57 3.35
N GLN A 77 -12.94 -6.77 2.70
CA GLN A 77 -12.88 -7.04 1.27
C GLN A 77 -12.77 -8.55 1.04
N GLU A 78 -13.88 -9.18 0.68
CA GLU A 78 -13.86 -10.56 0.19
C GLU A 78 -13.40 -10.56 -1.27
N ARG A 79 -12.49 -11.48 -1.60
CA ARG A 79 -11.95 -11.67 -2.95
C ARG A 79 -11.80 -13.15 -3.26
N SER A 80 -11.88 -13.48 -4.53
CA SER A 80 -11.66 -14.85 -5.01
C SER A 80 -10.81 -14.84 -6.27
N THR A 81 -10.11 -15.93 -6.49
CA THR A 81 -9.27 -16.14 -7.67
C THR A 81 -9.89 -17.19 -8.59
N ASP A 82 -9.73 -16.99 -9.89
CA ASP A 82 -9.94 -18.01 -10.92
C ASP A 82 -8.67 -18.86 -11.10
N THR A 83 -8.71 -19.82 -12.02
CA THR A 83 -7.59 -20.74 -12.29
C THR A 83 -6.43 -20.13 -13.08
N THR A 84 -6.52 -18.85 -13.45
CA THR A 84 -5.48 -18.16 -14.24
C THR A 84 -4.48 -17.50 -13.33
N TYR A 85 -3.19 -17.73 -13.61
CA TYR A 85 -2.11 -17.04 -12.91
C TYR A 85 -2.03 -15.58 -13.35
N ARG A 86 -2.61 -14.69 -12.54
CA ARG A 86 -2.51 -13.24 -12.68
C ARG A 86 -2.75 -12.60 -11.32
N TYR A 87 -1.96 -11.58 -10.96
CA TYR A 87 -2.28 -10.78 -9.79
C TYR A 87 -3.53 -9.94 -10.05
N ARG A 88 -4.30 -9.77 -8.99
CA ARG A 88 -5.41 -8.82 -8.91
C ARG A 88 -4.98 -7.71 -7.97
N TRP A 89 -4.99 -6.48 -8.48
CA TRP A 89 -4.60 -5.26 -7.77
C TRP A 89 -5.82 -4.38 -7.53
N ASP A 90 -6.93 -5.00 -7.10
CA ASP A 90 -8.25 -4.36 -6.96
C ASP A 90 -8.67 -4.16 -5.50
N LEU A 91 -7.72 -4.21 -4.57
CA LEU A 91 -7.94 -3.86 -3.17
C LEU A 91 -8.02 -2.35 -3.03
N GLN A 92 -9.04 -1.88 -2.31
CA GLN A 92 -9.23 -0.46 -2.05
C GLN A 92 -8.21 0.05 -1.03
N GLY A 93 -7.69 1.25 -1.27
CA GLY A 93 -6.76 1.93 -0.36
C GLY A 93 -5.28 1.67 -0.66
N ILE A 94 -4.42 2.44 0.01
CA ILE A 94 -2.97 2.22 0.02
C ILE A 94 -2.64 1.13 1.05
N ALA A 95 -1.68 0.27 0.73
CA ALA A 95 -1.22 -0.79 1.59
C ALA A 95 -0.80 -0.27 2.98
N ALA A 96 -1.40 -0.83 4.03
CA ALA A 96 -1.04 -0.57 5.42
C ALA A 96 -0.36 -1.80 6.02
N SER A 97 0.65 -1.56 6.87
CA SER A 97 1.40 -2.60 7.57
C SER A 97 0.99 -2.64 9.05
N PRO A 98 0.66 -3.83 9.62
CA PRO A 98 0.61 -5.11 8.95
C PRO A 98 -0.66 -5.29 8.10
N LEU A 99 -0.55 -6.02 7.00
CA LEU A 99 -1.69 -6.60 6.30
C LEU A 99 -2.17 -7.83 7.06
N THR A 100 -3.45 -7.87 7.44
CA THR A 100 -4.11 -9.06 7.98
C THR A 100 -5.13 -9.58 6.98
N PHE A 101 -5.16 -10.90 6.80
CA PHE A 101 -6.12 -11.54 5.91
C PHE A 101 -6.35 -13.00 6.31
N GLU A 102 -7.49 -13.53 5.90
CA GLU A 102 -7.76 -14.96 5.92
C GLU A 102 -7.76 -15.52 4.51
N ALA A 103 -7.33 -16.77 4.36
CA ALA A 103 -7.35 -17.47 3.10
C ALA A 103 -7.92 -18.89 3.24
N ARG A 104 -8.67 -19.32 2.24
CA ARG A 104 -9.11 -20.71 2.03
C ARG A 104 -8.67 -21.15 0.64
N ALA A 105 -7.74 -22.10 0.58
CA ALA A 105 -7.18 -22.65 -0.65
C ALA A 105 -6.55 -24.03 -0.38
N SER A 106 -6.58 -24.91 -1.38
CA SER A 106 -6.02 -26.27 -1.25
C SER A 106 -4.53 -26.37 -1.60
N ASN A 107 -4.00 -25.40 -2.35
CA ASN A 107 -2.64 -25.40 -2.85
C ASN A 107 -1.87 -24.24 -2.23
N ASP A 108 -1.83 -23.09 -2.90
CA ASP A 108 -1.09 -21.92 -2.48
C ASP A 108 -1.95 -20.66 -2.50
N VAL A 109 -1.53 -19.66 -1.74
CA VAL A 109 -1.91 -18.27 -1.93
C VAL A 109 -0.66 -17.41 -2.04
N ARG A 110 -0.75 -16.35 -2.85
CA ARG A 110 0.36 -15.44 -3.10
C ARG A 110 -0.07 -14.01 -2.88
N ILE A 111 0.74 -13.28 -2.13
CA ILE A 111 0.55 -11.86 -1.87
C ILE A 111 1.72 -11.10 -2.50
N GLY A 112 1.40 -10.17 -3.39
CA GLY A 112 2.33 -9.23 -3.98
C GLY A 112 2.31 -7.92 -3.20
N LEU A 113 3.48 -7.41 -2.81
CA LEU A 113 3.65 -6.08 -2.23
C LEU A 113 4.44 -5.22 -3.20
N SER A 114 3.79 -4.22 -3.78
CA SER A 114 4.33 -3.45 -4.91
C SER A 114 4.26 -1.94 -4.70
N ALA A 115 5.11 -1.23 -5.42
CA ALA A 115 5.11 0.23 -5.47
C ALA A 115 3.92 0.78 -6.27
N GLU A 116 3.40 -0.02 -7.21
CA GLU A 116 2.32 0.32 -8.14
C GLU A 116 1.24 -0.77 -8.12
N ASP A 117 0.03 -0.47 -8.59
CA ASP A 117 -1.14 -1.36 -8.67
C ASP A 117 -1.06 -2.33 -9.87
N ARG A 118 0.15 -2.83 -10.15
CA ARG A 118 0.44 -3.74 -11.25
C ARG A 118 1.68 -4.57 -10.94
N ASP A 119 1.87 -5.59 -11.77
CA ASP A 119 3.06 -6.44 -11.74
C ASP A 119 4.28 -5.60 -12.14
N LEU A 120 5.30 -5.63 -11.30
CA LEU A 120 6.61 -5.03 -11.54
C LEU A 120 7.68 -6.12 -11.57
N ASP A 121 8.78 -5.88 -12.27
CA ASP A 121 9.93 -6.78 -12.30
C ASP A 121 10.48 -7.04 -10.88
N TYR A 122 10.40 -6.03 -10.02
CA TYR A 122 10.78 -6.10 -8.61
C TYR A 122 9.61 -5.70 -7.72
N MET A 123 9.09 -6.68 -6.98
CA MET A 123 8.08 -6.54 -5.94
C MET A 123 8.23 -7.72 -4.98
N TYR A 124 7.84 -7.57 -3.72
CA TYR A 124 7.88 -8.73 -2.84
C TYR A 124 6.74 -9.67 -3.19
N GLU A 125 7.05 -10.94 -3.41
CA GLU A 125 6.06 -12.00 -3.48
C GLU A 125 6.21 -12.89 -2.24
N ILE A 126 5.13 -12.98 -1.49
CA ILE A 126 4.98 -13.85 -0.33
C ILE A 126 4.09 -15.02 -0.76
N VAL A 127 4.65 -16.22 -0.80
CA VAL A 127 3.91 -17.44 -1.11
C VAL A 127 3.69 -18.22 0.18
N ILE A 128 2.43 -18.51 0.48
CA ILE A 128 2.01 -19.35 1.60
C ILE A 128 1.41 -20.63 1.02
N GLY A 129 1.89 -21.79 1.47
CA GLY A 129 1.43 -23.08 0.93
C GLY A 129 1.89 -23.37 -0.50
N GLY A 130 3.00 -22.78 -0.95
CA GLY A 130 3.67 -23.22 -2.17
C GLY A 130 4.00 -24.72 -2.18
N ASP A 131 4.37 -25.22 -3.36
CA ASP A 131 4.73 -26.62 -3.61
C ASP A 131 3.67 -27.62 -3.11
N GLY A 132 2.38 -27.36 -3.38
CA GLY A 132 1.30 -28.26 -2.99
C GLY A 132 0.89 -28.14 -1.53
N ASN A 133 0.83 -26.92 -0.99
CA ASN A 133 0.56 -26.63 0.43
C ASN A 133 1.61 -27.23 1.38
N THR A 134 2.89 -27.27 0.96
CA THR A 134 3.97 -27.88 1.76
C THR A 134 5.03 -26.90 2.23
N ARG A 135 5.19 -25.75 1.58
CA ARG A 135 6.22 -24.76 1.90
C ARG A 135 5.70 -23.34 1.78
N SER A 136 6.36 -22.41 2.43
CA SER A 136 6.12 -20.99 2.25
C SER A 136 7.46 -20.32 1.98
N PHE A 137 7.47 -19.27 1.18
CA PHE A 137 8.69 -18.54 0.84
C PHE A 137 8.44 -17.07 0.53
N ILE A 138 9.50 -16.28 0.64
CA ILE A 138 9.54 -14.88 0.21
C ILE A 138 10.51 -14.77 -0.97
N ARG A 139 10.12 -14.05 -2.02
CA ARG A 139 10.99 -13.67 -3.14
C ARG A 139 10.76 -12.22 -3.55
N ARG A 140 11.66 -11.66 -4.35
CA ARG A 140 11.64 -10.25 -4.79
C ARG A 140 11.39 -10.09 -6.30
N ASP A 141 11.45 -11.20 -7.02
CA ASP A 141 11.25 -11.33 -8.45
C ASP A 141 10.87 -12.80 -8.75
N VAL A 142 10.73 -13.14 -10.03
CA VAL A 142 10.45 -14.53 -10.48
C VAL A 142 11.60 -15.52 -10.23
N GLY A 143 12.74 -15.05 -9.74
CA GLY A 143 13.96 -15.80 -9.49
C GLY A 143 13.98 -16.48 -8.11
N ALA A 144 14.98 -16.14 -7.30
CA ALA A 144 15.35 -16.92 -6.12
C ALA A 144 14.37 -16.77 -4.94
N ARG A 145 14.15 -17.88 -4.22
CA ARG A 145 13.49 -17.89 -2.91
C ARG A 145 14.50 -17.41 -1.87
N LEU A 146 14.25 -16.23 -1.30
CA LEU A 146 15.16 -15.55 -0.36
C LEU A 146 15.07 -16.12 1.05
N VAL A 147 13.85 -16.54 1.42
CA VAL A 147 13.55 -17.32 2.61
C VAL A 147 12.58 -18.42 2.21
N GLU A 148 12.79 -19.62 2.72
CA GLU A 148 11.90 -20.77 2.51
C GLU A 148 11.76 -21.54 3.81
N VAL A 149 10.53 -21.91 4.15
CA VAL A 149 10.19 -22.62 5.38
C VAL A 149 9.21 -23.77 5.08
N PRO A 150 9.44 -24.98 5.59
CA PRO A 150 8.45 -26.06 5.52
C PRO A 150 7.18 -25.69 6.30
N THR A 151 6.04 -25.73 5.64
CA THR A 151 4.73 -25.37 6.20
C THR A 151 3.65 -26.33 5.70
N PRO A 152 3.75 -27.64 6.01
CA PRO A 152 2.82 -28.65 5.52
C PRO A 152 1.41 -28.39 6.03
N GLY A 153 0.45 -28.35 5.10
CA GLY A 153 -0.96 -28.15 5.40
C GLY A 153 -1.20 -26.83 6.12
N ILE A 154 -0.48 -25.75 5.77
CA ILE A 154 -0.66 -24.44 6.39
C ILE A 154 -1.98 -23.80 5.95
N LEU A 155 -2.38 -24.02 4.70
CA LEU A 155 -3.69 -23.66 4.17
C LEU A 155 -4.68 -24.82 4.29
N SER A 156 -5.97 -24.52 4.11
CA SER A 156 -7.03 -25.52 4.02
C SER A 156 -7.98 -25.17 2.89
N GLY A 157 -8.44 -26.19 2.17
CA GLY A 157 -9.47 -26.04 1.13
C GLY A 157 -10.90 -25.90 1.69
N THR A 158 -11.11 -26.17 2.99
CA THR A 158 -12.45 -26.21 3.59
C THR A 158 -12.70 -25.12 4.62
N GLU A 159 -11.66 -24.57 5.23
CA GLU A 159 -11.76 -23.53 6.27
C GLU A 159 -10.85 -22.36 5.93
N PHE A 160 -11.27 -21.16 6.35
CA PHE A 160 -10.41 -19.99 6.33
C PHE A 160 -9.35 -20.10 7.42
N ARG A 161 -8.14 -19.65 7.09
CA ARG A 161 -7.04 -19.55 8.05
C ARG A 161 -6.42 -18.17 7.95
N GLY A 162 -6.23 -17.54 9.11
CA GLY A 162 -5.72 -16.18 9.22
C GLY A 162 -4.19 -16.10 9.18
N PHE A 163 -3.70 -15.04 8.55
CA PHE A 163 -2.30 -14.69 8.40
C PHE A 163 -2.10 -13.19 8.56
N TRP A 164 -0.86 -12.81 8.85
CA TRP A 164 -0.43 -11.42 8.78
C TRP A 164 0.90 -11.29 8.04
N ILE A 165 1.06 -10.20 7.30
CA ILE A 165 2.30 -9.80 6.64
C ILE A 165 2.63 -8.39 7.10
N ALA A 166 3.78 -8.24 7.75
CA ALA A 166 4.29 -6.95 8.20
C ALA A 166 5.51 -6.56 7.39
N TRP A 167 5.57 -5.31 6.96
CA TRP A 167 6.76 -4.70 6.37
C TRP A 167 7.13 -3.39 7.09
N SER A 168 8.42 -3.05 7.10
CA SER A 168 8.94 -1.81 7.68
C SER A 168 9.92 -1.10 6.74
N GLY A 169 10.16 0.19 7.02
CA GLY A 169 11.00 1.05 6.16
C GLY A 169 12.48 0.66 6.10
N ASP A 170 12.94 -0.24 6.96
CA ASP A 170 14.27 -0.85 6.91
C ASP A 170 14.35 -2.05 5.95
N GLY A 171 13.25 -2.39 5.26
CA GLY A 171 13.17 -3.52 4.34
C GLY A 171 12.83 -4.86 4.98
N THR A 172 12.54 -4.90 6.28
CA THR A 172 12.13 -6.14 6.94
C THR A 172 10.71 -6.52 6.51
N VAL A 173 10.54 -7.72 5.96
CA VAL A 173 9.26 -8.37 5.62
C VAL A 173 9.10 -9.61 6.50
N SER A 174 8.01 -9.67 7.24
CA SER A 174 7.70 -10.74 8.19
C SER A 174 6.31 -11.32 7.94
N VAL A 175 6.17 -12.62 8.11
CA VAL A 175 4.91 -13.35 7.87
C VAL A 175 4.60 -14.23 9.07
N GLY A 176 3.38 -14.15 9.58
CA GLY A 176 2.92 -14.94 10.72
C GLY A 176 1.51 -15.46 10.54
N LYS A 177 1.11 -16.35 11.45
CA LYS A 177 -0.25 -16.87 11.56
C LYS A 177 -1.07 -15.96 12.47
N GLU A 178 -2.36 -15.86 12.21
CA GLU A 178 -3.30 -15.18 13.12
C GLU A 178 -3.16 -15.69 14.57
N GLY A 179 -3.26 -14.76 15.52
CA GLY A 179 -3.03 -15.02 16.95
C GLY A 179 -1.56 -15.26 17.33
N GLY A 180 -0.69 -15.53 16.37
CA GLY A 180 0.75 -15.72 16.57
C GLY A 180 1.50 -14.39 16.63
N ARG A 181 2.34 -14.20 17.65
CA ARG A 181 3.22 -13.02 17.79
C ARG A 181 4.56 -13.16 17.08
N THR A 182 4.98 -14.38 16.79
CA THR A 182 6.28 -14.68 16.18
C THR A 182 6.08 -15.00 14.69
N PRO A 183 6.83 -14.36 13.78
CA PRO A 183 6.76 -14.70 12.37
C PRO A 183 7.32 -16.11 12.14
N PHE A 184 6.72 -16.85 11.21
CA PHE A 184 7.29 -18.10 10.71
C PHE A 184 8.18 -17.89 9.48
N MET A 185 8.12 -16.73 8.82
CA MET A 185 9.10 -16.28 7.82
C MET A 185 9.48 -14.83 8.09
N GLN A 186 10.76 -14.50 7.98
CA GLN A 186 11.25 -13.13 8.06
C GLN A 186 12.48 -12.96 7.19
N TRP A 187 12.55 -11.85 6.48
CA TRP A 187 13.68 -11.45 5.66
C TRP A 187 13.86 -9.94 5.72
N THR A 188 15.10 -9.44 5.65
CA THR A 188 15.40 -8.01 5.55
C THR A 188 16.09 -7.73 4.22
N ASP A 189 15.43 -6.95 3.36
CA ASP A 189 15.97 -6.55 2.06
C ASP A 189 17.11 -5.54 2.25
N PRO A 190 18.34 -5.82 1.77
CA PRO A 190 19.41 -4.82 1.76
C PRO A 190 19.12 -3.60 0.86
N HIS A 191 18.17 -3.71 -0.07
CA HIS A 191 17.74 -2.64 -0.97
C HIS A 191 16.19 -2.51 -0.96
N PRO A 192 15.61 -1.96 0.11
CA PRO A 192 14.16 -1.99 0.34
C PRO A 192 13.35 -1.42 -0.83
N LEU A 193 12.30 -2.15 -1.23
CA LEU A 193 11.29 -1.68 -2.17
C LEU A 193 10.17 -0.91 -1.45
N PRO A 194 9.63 0.18 -2.05
CA PRO A 194 8.44 0.82 -1.53
C PRO A 194 7.20 -0.07 -1.71
N VAL A 195 6.32 -0.09 -0.71
CA VAL A 195 5.09 -0.87 -0.69
C VAL A 195 3.90 0.07 -0.54
N ASN A 196 3.14 0.21 -1.63
CA ASN A 196 1.94 1.05 -1.69
C ASN A 196 0.69 0.25 -2.04
N TYR A 197 0.84 -0.92 -2.67
CA TYR A 197 -0.28 -1.74 -3.15
C TYR A 197 -0.09 -3.20 -2.75
N VAL A 198 -1.22 -3.86 -2.52
CA VAL A 198 -1.31 -5.30 -2.25
C VAL A 198 -2.03 -5.96 -3.42
N GLY A 199 -1.38 -6.96 -3.99
CA GLY A 199 -1.94 -7.83 -5.01
C GLY A 199 -2.13 -9.23 -4.45
N TYR A 200 -3.08 -9.98 -4.98
CA TYR A 200 -3.30 -11.37 -4.60
C TYR A 200 -3.50 -12.28 -5.81
N THR A 201 -3.06 -13.53 -5.68
CA THR A 201 -3.27 -14.60 -6.66
C THR A 201 -3.10 -15.99 -6.05
N THR A 202 -3.26 -17.01 -6.88
CA THR A 202 -2.99 -18.43 -6.62
C THR A 202 -2.17 -19.00 -7.77
N ALA A 203 -1.56 -20.17 -7.62
CA ALA A 203 -0.88 -20.82 -8.74
C ALA A 203 -1.85 -21.13 -9.89
N TYR A 204 -1.29 -21.27 -11.10
CA TYR A 204 -2.02 -21.76 -12.25
C TYR A 204 -2.80 -23.05 -11.93
N GLY A 205 -4.07 -23.10 -12.33
CA GLY A 205 -4.96 -24.24 -12.09
C GLY A 205 -5.52 -24.32 -10.67
N SER A 206 -5.18 -23.39 -9.78
CA SER A 206 -5.66 -23.35 -8.40
C SER A 206 -6.60 -22.16 -8.17
N THR A 207 -7.55 -22.31 -7.27
CA THR A 207 -8.42 -21.22 -6.78
C THR A 207 -8.22 -21.01 -5.29
N GLY A 208 -8.64 -19.85 -4.82
CA GLY A 208 -8.57 -19.47 -3.42
C GLY A 208 -9.49 -18.29 -3.14
N ASP A 209 -10.06 -18.31 -1.94
CA ASP A 209 -10.89 -17.24 -1.39
C ASP A 209 -10.12 -16.51 -0.29
N PHE A 210 -10.28 -15.20 -0.24
CA PHE A 210 -9.56 -14.28 0.62
C PHE A 210 -10.54 -13.37 1.34
N LYS A 211 -10.25 -13.08 2.61
CA LYS A 211 -10.92 -12.03 3.37
C LYS A 211 -9.85 -11.07 3.89
N PHE A 212 -9.79 -9.88 3.33
CA PHE A 212 -8.90 -8.84 3.82
C PHE A 212 -9.63 -8.04 4.90
N SER A 213 -8.98 -7.93 6.07
CA SER A 213 -9.56 -7.24 7.21
C SER A 213 -9.69 -5.75 6.95
N CYS A 214 -10.78 -5.21 7.49
CA CYS A 214 -10.86 -3.86 8.01
C CYS A 214 -9.87 -3.73 9.20
#